data_AF-A0A1Y6G6L1-F1
#
_entry.id   AF-A0A1Y6G6L1-F1
#
_cell.length_a   1.000
_cell.length_b   1.000
_cell.length_c   1.000
_cell.angle_alpha   90.00
_cell.angle_beta   90.00
_cell.angle_gamma   90.00
#
_symmetry.space_group_name_H-M   'P 1'
#
loop_
_entity.id
_entity.type
_entity.pdbx_description
1 polymer ?
#
loop_
_entity_poly.entity_id
_entity_poly.type
_entity_poly.pdbx_seq_one_letter_code
_entity_poly.pdbx_strand_id
1 'polypeptide(L)' 'MKSLQLLQDTFLIDAYHEAIRLELCTDFIHLLLTEISHRNLIHETII' A
#
# COMPACT_ATOMS: atom_id res chain seq x y z
N MET A 1 -14.07 2.95 1.82
CA MET A 1 -12.88 2.49 2.55
C MET A 1 -12.18 3.70 3.16
N LYS A 2 -12.75 4.27 4.24
CA LYS A 2 -12.25 5.54 4.80
C LYS A 2 -10.99 5.40 5.65
N SER A 3 -10.62 4.17 6.06
CA SER A 3 -9.50 3.93 6.97
C SER A 3 -8.13 4.07 6.29
N LEU A 4 -7.96 3.53 5.08
CA LEU A 4 -6.71 3.65 4.33
C LEU A 4 -6.41 5.10 3.94
N GLN A 5 -7.46 5.86 3.57
CA GLN A 5 -7.40 7.28 3.25
C GLN A 5 -6.81 8.16 4.36
N LEU A 6 -6.82 7.68 5.62
CA LEU A 6 -6.30 8.41 6.78
C LEU A 6 -4.84 8.07 7.10
N LEU A 7 -4.27 7.03 6.48
CA LEU A 7 -2.86 6.71 6.64
C LEU A 7 -2.00 7.79 6.00
N GLN A 8 -0.89 8.12 6.65
CA GLN A 8 0.16 8.90 6.00
C GLN A 8 0.80 8.08 4.89
N ASP A 9 1.30 8.77 3.86
CA ASP A 9 1.86 8.13 2.66
C ASP A 9 3.02 7.18 3.00
N THR A 10 3.92 7.58 3.90
CA THR A 10 5.03 6.75 4.36
C THR A 10 4.55 5.43 4.98
N PHE A 11 3.58 5.49 5.89
CA PHE A 11 3.01 4.29 6.50
C PHE A 11 2.29 3.39 5.51
N LEU A 12 1.65 3.96 4.49
CA LEU A 12 0.97 3.20 3.44
C LEU A 12 1.97 2.42 2.58
N ILE A 13 3.09 3.06 2.20
CA ILE A 13 4.18 2.44 1.45
C ILE A 13 4.88 1.37 2.28
N ASP A 14 5.22 1.66 3.53
CA ASP A 14 5.83 0.68 4.45
C ASP A 14 4.93 -0.54 4.64
N ALA A 15 3.62 -0.33 4.84
CA ALA A 15 2.66 -1.41 4.96
C ALA A 15 2.58 -2.28 3.71
N TYR A 16 2.72 -1.69 2.51
CA TYR A 16 2.76 -2.43 1.25
C TYR A 16 4.00 -3.32 1.14
N HIS A 17 5.19 -2.77 1.39
CA HIS A 17 6.43 -3.55 1.36
C HIS A 17 6.43 -4.68 2.39
N GLU A 18 5.95 -4.38 3.60
CA GLU A 18 5.85 -5.36 4.67
C GLU A 18 4.82 -6.45 4.35
N ALA A 19 3.68 -6.10 3.75
CA ALA A 19 2.67 -7.07 3.32
C ALA A 19 3.20 -8.03 2.24
N ILE A 20 4.02 -7.54 1.30
CA ILE A 20 4.73 -8.39 0.33
C ILE A 20 5.74 -9.28 1.05
N ARG A 21 6.57 -8.73 1.92
CA ARG A 21 7.62 -9.46 2.65
C ARG A 21 7.06 -10.60 3.49
N LEU A 22 5.87 -10.41 4.07
CA LEU A 22 5.17 -11.39 4.89
C LEU A 22 4.28 -12.34 4.08
N GLU A 23 4.24 -12.21 2.75
CA GLU A 23 3.38 -13.00 1.85
C GLU A 23 1.90 -12.98 2.29
N LEU A 24 1.41 -11.79 2.69
CA LEU A 24 0.00 -11.63 3.05
C LEU A 24 -0.92 -11.85 1.85
N CYS A 25 -2.23 -11.97 2.13
CA CYS A 25 -3.18 -12.29 1.08
C CYS A 25 -3.17 -11.23 -0.04
N THR A 26 -3.27 -11.73 -1.27
CA THR A 26 -3.16 -10.92 -2.48
C THR A 26 -4.22 -9.81 -2.55
N ASP A 27 -5.42 -10.04 -2.02
CA ASP A 27 -6.48 -9.03 -1.97
C ASP A 27 -6.09 -7.83 -1.09
N PHE A 28 -5.41 -8.08 0.03
CA PHE A 28 -4.93 -7.01 0.91
C PHE A 28 -3.81 -6.22 0.25
N ILE A 29 -2.88 -6.90 -0.44
CA ILE A 29 -1.81 -6.25 -1.19
C ILE A 29 -2.39 -5.39 -2.32
N HIS A 30 -3.35 -5.91 -3.09
CA HIS A 30 -4.04 -5.14 -4.12
C HIS A 30 -4.78 -3.93 -3.57
N LEU A 31 -5.36 -4.06 -2.38
CA LEU A 31 -6.03 -2.96 -1.72
C LEU A 31 -5.05 -1.82 -1.39
N LEU A 32 -3.87 -2.14 -0.85
CA LEU A 32 -2.81 -1.17 -0.60
C LEU A 32 -2.34 -0.52 -1.91
N LEU A 33 -2.06 -1.33 -2.95
CA LEU A 33 -1.66 -0.84 -4.27
C LEU A 33 -2.70 0.09 -4.91
N THR A 34 -3.99 -0.21 -4.70
CA THR A 34 -5.08 0.61 -5.21
C THR A 34 -5.03 2.01 -4.58
N GLU A 35 -4.87 2.09 -3.27
CA GLU A 35 -4.76 3.37 -2.57
C GLU A 35 -3.45 4.11 -2.92
N ILE A 36 -2.32 3.41 -3.00
CA ILE A 36 -1.02 3.97 -3.43
C ILE A 36 -1.14 4.58 -4.83
N SER A 37 -1.76 3.86 -5.75
CA SER A 37 -2.01 4.33 -7.12
C SER A 37 -2.94 5.52 -7.13
N HIS A 38 -4.00 5.50 -6.32
CA HIS A 38 -4.93 6.62 -6.17
C HIS A 38 -4.23 7.92 -5.72
N ARG A 39 -3.17 7.82 -4.91
CA ARG A 39 -2.35 8.95 -4.45
C ARG A 39 -1.18 9.32 -5.37
N ASN A 40 -1.03 8.63 -6.50
CA ASN A 40 0.09 8.79 -7.43
C ASN A 40 1.48 8.44 -6.83
N LEU A 41 1.53 7.55 -5.84
CA LEU A 41 2.76 7.12 -5.16
C LEU A 41 3.36 5.83 -5.73
N ILE A 42 2.86 5.33 -6.87
CA ILE A 42 3.29 4.03 -7.43
C ILE A 42 4.80 3.95 -7.69
N HIS A 43 5.45 5.09 -7.94
CA HIS A 43 6.89 5.18 -8.16
C HIS A 43 7.70 4.86 -6.89
N GLU A 44 7.11 5.01 -5.70
CA GLU A 44 7.72 4.64 -4.42
C GLU A 44 7.63 3.13 -4.12
N THR A 45 6.91 2.36 -4.94
CA THR A 45 6.77 0.90 -4.77
C THR A 45 7.86 0.09 -5.47
N ILE A 46 8.72 0.76 -6.24
CA ILE A 46 9.84 0.14 -6.96
C ILE A 46 10.98 -0.06 -5.96
N ILE A 47 11.37 -1.32 -5.76
CA ILE A 47 12.48 -1.76 -4.89
C ILE A 47 13.81 -1.54 -5.62
#